data_AF-J2IVF3-F1
#
_entry.id   AF-J2IVF3-F1
#
_cell.length_a   1.000
_cell.length_b   1.000
_cell.length_c   1.000
_cell.angle_alpha   90.00
_cell.angle_beta   90.00
_cell.angle_gamma   90.00
#
_symmetry.space_group_name_H-M   'P 1'
#
loop_
_entity.id
_entity.type
_entity.pdbx_description
1 polymer ?
#
loop_
_entity_poly.entity_id
_entity_poly.type
_entity_poly.pdbx_seq_one_letter_code
_entity_poly.pdbx_strand_id
1 'polypeptide(L)'
;MIIDKLLNINKTSFEEAVKLINEICNANIKLSLSQINFILNIDEKELVNIFFDEYKYFDQDDFLLIEDFTNKNLEIENKNYLSDLIYFATDFGLNINYEKILNLLIVEEEDLECLVLGCLEYIEMNIKFLYIEELVKKLDYIRNNVLYHQNEQLLASLILFRITHKIKYLDFITELIEYDKSNLEFLKNKLKEKIYNNDYFDLSELNKKIFR
;
A
#
# COMPACT_ATOMS: atom_id res chain seq x y z
N MET A 1 17.96 20.56 -20.58
CA MET A 1 18.34 21.04 -19.23
C MET A 1 17.98 20.06 -18.11
N ILE A 2 16.72 19.65 -17.89
CA ILE A 2 16.40 18.64 -16.83
C ILE A 2 16.82 17.22 -17.24
N ILE A 3 16.57 16.82 -18.49
CA ILE A 3 17.00 15.51 -19.02
C ILE A 3 18.53 15.36 -18.94
N ASP A 4 19.27 16.42 -19.30
CA ASP A 4 20.75 16.40 -19.22
C ASP A 4 21.26 16.21 -17.78
N LYS A 5 20.54 16.75 -16.79
CA LYS A 5 20.84 16.54 -15.36
C LYS A 5 20.53 15.10 -14.93
N LEU A 6 19.42 14.53 -15.40
CA LEU A 6 18.98 13.17 -15.07
C LEU A 6 19.89 12.08 -15.67
N LEU A 7 20.44 12.29 -16.87
CA LEU A 7 21.23 11.28 -17.59
C LEU A 7 22.48 10.76 -16.85
N ASN A 8 22.99 11.50 -15.86
CA ASN A 8 24.16 11.09 -15.07
C ASN A 8 23.82 10.75 -13.61
N ILE A 9 22.53 10.66 -13.24
CA ILE A 9 22.12 10.51 -11.84
C ILE A 9 22.67 9.21 -11.21
N ASN A 10 22.78 8.13 -11.97
CA ASN A 10 23.36 6.87 -11.50
C ASN A 10 24.89 6.93 -11.28
N LYS A 11 25.56 8.01 -11.73
CA LYS A 11 27.01 8.23 -11.57
C LYS A 11 27.34 9.31 -10.54
N THR A 12 26.34 10.05 -10.07
CA THR A 12 26.50 11.04 -9.00
C THR A 12 26.43 10.39 -7.63
N SER A 13 26.95 11.06 -6.61
CA SER A 13 26.76 10.59 -5.24
C SER A 13 25.27 10.62 -4.86
N PHE A 14 24.86 9.75 -3.93
CA PHE A 14 23.47 9.70 -3.46
C PHE A 14 22.97 11.08 -2.97
N GLU A 15 23.77 11.79 -2.17
CA GLU A 15 23.44 13.12 -1.66
C GLU A 15 23.18 14.15 -2.78
N GLU A 16 23.95 14.09 -3.86
CA GLU A 16 23.78 14.96 -5.02
C GLU A 16 22.56 14.56 -5.85
N ALA A 17 22.31 13.26 -6.00
CA ALA A 17 21.14 12.73 -6.68
C ALA A 17 19.84 13.12 -5.94
N VAL A 18 19.82 13.05 -4.60
CA VAL A 18 18.71 13.51 -3.75
C VAL A 18 18.45 15.00 -3.94
N LYS A 19 19.51 15.83 -3.94
CA LYS A 19 19.37 17.27 -4.21
C LYS A 19 18.78 17.51 -5.59
N LEU A 20 19.21 16.75 -6.59
CA LEU A 20 18.71 16.87 -7.95
C LEU A 20 17.22 16.49 -8.06
N ILE A 21 16.78 15.38 -7.47
CA ILE A 21 15.36 14.98 -7.47
C ILE A 21 14.51 16.05 -6.78
N ASN A 22 14.96 16.56 -5.63
CA ASN A 22 14.27 17.64 -4.93
C ASN A 22 14.22 18.94 -5.74
N GLU A 23 15.30 19.33 -6.41
CA GLU A 23 15.30 20.47 -7.33
C GLU A 23 14.25 20.30 -8.43
N ILE A 24 14.15 19.09 -8.99
CA ILE A 24 13.18 18.76 -10.04
C ILE A 24 11.74 18.87 -9.50
N CYS A 25 11.45 18.28 -8.34
CA CYS A 25 10.12 18.30 -7.74
C CYS A 25 9.68 19.73 -7.38
N ASN A 26 10.62 20.58 -6.96
CA ASN A 26 10.35 21.96 -6.57
C ASN A 26 10.42 22.98 -7.73
N ALA A 27 10.75 22.54 -8.95
CA ALA A 27 10.97 23.45 -10.09
C ALA A 27 9.69 24.14 -10.60
N ASN A 28 8.50 23.83 -10.06
CA ASN A 28 7.20 24.31 -10.55
C ASN A 28 7.00 24.09 -12.06
N ILE A 29 7.56 22.99 -12.58
CA ILE A 29 7.51 22.61 -13.99
C ILE A 29 6.95 21.20 -14.07
N LYS A 30 5.95 21.01 -14.94
CA LYS A 30 5.46 19.68 -15.28
C LYS A 30 6.51 18.92 -16.10
N LEU A 31 6.86 17.72 -15.64
CA LEU A 31 7.67 16.76 -16.36
C LEU A 31 6.90 16.13 -17.51
N SER A 32 7.60 15.84 -18.59
CA SER A 32 7.08 15.00 -19.67
C SER A 32 7.07 13.52 -19.26
N LEU A 33 6.21 12.72 -19.89
CA LEU A 33 6.14 11.27 -19.67
C LEU A 33 7.50 10.57 -19.81
N SER A 34 8.35 11.02 -20.76
CA SER A 34 9.69 10.44 -20.92
C SER A 34 10.62 10.73 -19.75
N GLN A 35 10.48 11.89 -19.10
CA GLN A 35 11.23 12.25 -17.90
C GLN A 35 10.74 11.48 -16.69
N ILE A 36 9.43 11.35 -16.52
CA ILE A 36 8.84 10.53 -15.45
C ILE A 36 9.28 9.08 -15.63
N ASN A 37 9.14 8.53 -16.83
CA ASN A 37 9.59 7.17 -17.13
C ASN A 37 11.08 6.98 -16.86
N PHE A 38 11.92 7.98 -17.15
CA PHE A 38 13.34 7.92 -16.79
C PHE A 38 13.52 7.81 -15.28
N ILE A 39 12.83 8.64 -14.49
CA ILE A 39 12.92 8.65 -13.03
C ILE A 39 12.47 7.29 -12.45
N LEU A 40 11.36 6.74 -12.92
CA LEU A 40 10.86 5.42 -12.49
C LEU A 40 11.88 4.29 -12.71
N ASN A 41 12.75 4.43 -13.71
CA ASN A 41 13.78 3.45 -14.06
C ASN A 41 15.16 3.74 -13.45
N ILE A 42 15.27 4.69 -12.51
CA ILE A 42 16.51 4.89 -11.75
C ILE A 42 16.84 3.63 -10.93
N ASP A 43 18.12 3.27 -10.87
CA ASP A 43 18.58 2.07 -10.16
C ASP A 43 18.34 2.19 -8.65
N GLU A 44 18.68 3.35 -8.10
CA GLU A 44 18.48 3.70 -6.70
C GLU A 44 17.00 4.00 -6.40
N LYS A 45 16.32 3.07 -5.72
CA LYS A 45 14.86 3.10 -5.52
C LYS A 45 14.42 4.16 -4.54
N GLU A 46 15.26 4.50 -3.58
CA GLU A 46 15.01 5.60 -2.64
C GLU A 46 14.80 6.94 -3.37
N LEU A 47 15.46 7.16 -4.51
CA LEU A 47 15.27 8.37 -5.32
C LEU A 47 13.89 8.40 -6.01
N VAL A 48 13.35 7.24 -6.37
CA VAL A 48 12.02 7.13 -6.96
C VAL A 48 10.95 7.42 -5.91
N ASN A 49 11.15 6.94 -4.68
CA ASN A 49 10.24 7.22 -3.56
C ASN A 49 10.20 8.72 -3.23
N ILE A 50 11.37 9.38 -3.14
CA ILE A 50 11.43 10.85 -2.96
C ILE A 50 10.67 11.56 -4.07
N PHE A 51 10.77 11.09 -5.32
CA PHE A 51 10.01 11.66 -6.42
C PHE A 51 8.50 11.49 -6.25
N PHE A 52 8.03 10.31 -5.82
CA PHE A 52 6.60 10.09 -5.56
C PHE A 52 6.06 10.96 -4.43
N ASP A 53 6.84 11.15 -3.36
CA ASP A 53 6.43 11.95 -2.20
C ASP A 53 6.36 13.46 -2.51
N GLU A 54 7.31 13.96 -3.30
CA GLU A 54 7.52 15.40 -3.45
C GLU A 54 6.93 15.98 -4.74
N TYR A 55 6.72 15.18 -5.78
CA TYR A 55 6.24 15.69 -7.07
C TYR A 55 4.72 15.91 -7.09
N LYS A 56 4.31 17.15 -7.36
CA LYS A 56 2.90 17.61 -7.20
C LYS A 56 2.11 17.74 -8.49
N TYR A 57 2.74 17.49 -9.64
CA TYR A 57 2.17 17.81 -10.95
C TYR A 57 1.81 16.57 -11.77
N PHE A 58 1.50 15.45 -11.10
CA PHE A 58 0.96 14.26 -11.75
C PHE A 58 -0.41 14.56 -12.37
N ASP A 59 -0.63 14.06 -13.58
CA ASP A 59 -1.96 13.97 -14.18
C ASP A 59 -2.32 12.55 -14.62
N GLN A 60 -3.45 12.42 -15.31
CA GLN A 60 -4.00 11.11 -15.69
C GLN A 60 -3.06 10.30 -16.58
N ASP A 61 -2.35 10.94 -17.52
CA ASP A 61 -1.42 10.21 -18.39
C ASP A 61 -0.21 9.73 -17.60
N ASP A 62 0.24 10.52 -16.63
CA ASP A 62 1.32 10.15 -15.71
C ASP A 62 0.90 8.96 -14.83
N PHE A 63 -0.34 8.96 -14.31
CA PHE A 63 -0.88 7.86 -13.52
C PHE A 63 -1.02 6.56 -14.31
N LEU A 64 -1.42 6.62 -15.59
CA LEU A 64 -1.46 5.45 -16.46
C LEU A 64 -0.05 4.88 -16.70
N LEU A 65 0.94 5.75 -16.90
CA LEU A 65 2.34 5.33 -17.03
C LEU A 65 2.84 4.64 -15.74
N ILE A 66 2.52 5.21 -14.57
CA ILE A 66 2.93 4.65 -13.28
C ILE A 66 2.19 3.34 -12.99
N GLU A 67 0.90 3.24 -13.30
CA GLU A 67 0.12 2.00 -13.17
C GLU A 67 0.75 0.88 -14.02
N ASP A 68 1.06 1.15 -15.29
CA ASP A 68 1.75 0.21 -16.17
C ASP A 68 3.13 -0.19 -15.63
N PHE A 69 3.86 0.77 -15.08
CA PHE A 69 5.17 0.53 -14.47
C PHE A 69 5.05 -0.36 -13.24
N THR A 70 4.16 -0.05 -12.30
CA THR A 70 3.93 -0.83 -11.08
C THR A 70 3.54 -2.26 -11.44
N ASN A 71 2.59 -2.45 -12.37
CA ASN A 71 2.14 -3.77 -12.82
C ASN A 71 3.27 -4.65 -13.38
N LYS A 72 4.24 -4.06 -14.07
CA LYS A 72 5.43 -4.75 -14.58
C LYS A 72 6.42 -5.14 -13.48
N ASN A 73 6.41 -4.44 -12.35
CA ASN A 73 7.35 -4.62 -11.25
C ASN A 73 6.76 -5.35 -10.03
N LEU A 74 5.52 -5.85 -10.09
CA LEU A 74 4.88 -6.60 -9.00
C LEU A 74 5.59 -7.93 -8.61
N GLU A 75 6.62 -8.32 -9.35
CA GLU A 75 7.42 -9.55 -9.13
C GLU A 75 8.89 -9.23 -8.80
N ILE A 76 9.21 -7.97 -8.49
CA ILE A 76 10.58 -7.58 -8.13
C ILE A 76 10.96 -8.15 -6.76
N GLU A 77 12.23 -8.55 -6.61
CA GLU A 77 12.74 -9.12 -5.35
C GLU A 77 12.85 -8.09 -4.22
N ASN A 78 13.00 -6.80 -4.55
CA ASN A 78 13.07 -5.74 -3.55
C ASN A 78 11.67 -5.45 -2.97
N LYS A 79 11.33 -6.16 -1.89
CA LYS A 79 10.03 -6.08 -1.21
C LYS A 79 9.73 -4.70 -0.62
N ASN A 80 10.73 -3.99 -0.11
CA ASN A 80 10.55 -2.62 0.40
C ASN A 80 10.03 -1.70 -0.71
N TYR A 81 10.73 -1.65 -1.84
CA TYR A 81 10.32 -0.82 -2.97
C TYR A 81 8.98 -1.28 -3.58
N LEU A 82 8.73 -2.58 -3.61
CA LEU A 82 7.43 -3.10 -4.03
C LEU A 82 6.29 -2.62 -3.12
N SER A 83 6.52 -2.59 -1.81
CA SER A 83 5.58 -2.05 -0.82
C SER A 83 5.28 -0.57 -1.12
N ASP A 84 6.31 0.25 -1.34
CA ASP A 84 6.16 1.67 -1.69
C ASP A 84 5.34 1.89 -2.97
N LEU A 85 5.58 1.08 -4.01
CA LEU A 85 4.80 1.12 -5.25
C LEU A 85 3.32 0.79 -5.03
N ILE A 86 3.02 -0.15 -4.14
CA ILE A 86 1.64 -0.54 -3.81
C ILE A 86 0.97 0.54 -2.97
N TYR A 87 1.67 1.17 -2.04
CA TYR A 87 1.16 2.33 -1.29
C TYR A 87 0.83 3.49 -2.21
N PHE A 88 1.76 3.86 -3.11
CA PHE A 88 1.50 4.89 -4.11
C PHE A 88 0.28 4.54 -4.97
N ALA A 89 0.19 3.29 -5.45
CA ALA A 89 -0.98 2.84 -6.21
C ALA A 89 -2.27 2.93 -5.40
N THR A 90 -2.24 2.65 -4.10
CA THR A 90 -3.40 2.73 -3.22
C THR A 90 -3.86 4.18 -3.03
N ASP A 91 -2.92 5.08 -2.71
CA ASP A 91 -3.22 6.49 -2.44
C ASP A 91 -3.80 7.23 -3.65
N PHE A 92 -3.33 6.87 -4.85
CA PHE A 92 -3.78 7.48 -6.10
C PHE A 92 -4.87 6.66 -6.82
N GLY A 93 -5.33 5.55 -6.24
CA GLY A 93 -6.41 4.73 -6.80
C GLY A 93 -6.05 4.07 -8.14
N LEU A 94 -4.79 3.70 -8.33
CA LEU A 94 -4.30 3.03 -9.54
C LEU A 94 -4.78 1.58 -9.58
N ASN A 95 -5.12 1.08 -10.77
CA ASN A 95 -5.63 -0.28 -10.96
C ASN A 95 -4.48 -1.27 -11.20
N ILE A 96 -3.82 -1.67 -10.12
CA ILE A 96 -2.79 -2.71 -10.14
C ILE A 96 -3.40 -4.12 -10.18
N ASN A 97 -2.64 -5.07 -10.71
CA ASN A 97 -3.07 -6.44 -11.01
C ASN A 97 -3.47 -7.18 -9.74
N TYR A 98 -4.78 -7.34 -9.56
CA TYR A 98 -5.37 -7.86 -8.33
C TYR A 98 -4.93 -9.29 -8.01
N GLU A 99 -4.81 -10.15 -9.02
CA GLU A 99 -4.38 -11.55 -8.84
C GLU A 99 -2.93 -11.60 -8.32
N LYS A 100 -2.05 -10.75 -8.86
CA LYS A 100 -0.68 -10.61 -8.34
C LYS A 100 -0.67 -10.12 -6.89
N ILE A 101 -1.49 -9.11 -6.55
CA ILE A 101 -1.60 -8.64 -5.16
C ILE A 101 -2.10 -9.74 -4.22
N LEU A 102 -3.10 -10.54 -4.62
CA LEU A 102 -3.52 -11.68 -3.83
C LEU A 102 -2.40 -12.69 -3.62
N ASN A 103 -1.50 -12.88 -4.59
CA ASN A 103 -0.37 -13.80 -4.44
C ASN A 103 0.68 -13.28 -3.46
N LEU A 104 0.91 -11.97 -3.41
CA LEU A 104 1.84 -11.33 -2.48
C LEU A 104 1.38 -11.40 -1.01
N LEU A 105 0.08 -11.66 -0.75
CA LEU A 105 -0.44 -11.85 0.61
C LEU A 105 0.12 -13.08 1.33
N ILE A 106 0.69 -14.04 0.60
CA ILE A 106 1.16 -15.31 1.17
C ILE A 106 2.68 -15.28 1.26
N VAL A 107 3.20 -15.21 2.48
CA VAL A 107 4.63 -15.23 2.76
C VAL A 107 5.09 -16.57 3.33
N GLU A 108 6.33 -16.95 3.01
CA GLU A 108 7.00 -18.14 3.53
C GLU A 108 7.78 -17.86 4.82
N GLU A 109 8.18 -16.61 5.01
CA GLU A 109 8.93 -16.09 6.15
C GLU A 109 8.26 -14.81 6.67
N GLU A 110 8.65 -14.34 7.85
CA GLU A 110 8.11 -13.11 8.47
C GLU A 110 8.21 -11.90 7.51
N ASP A 111 7.13 -11.11 7.41
CA ASP A 111 7.05 -9.95 6.50
C ASP A 111 7.76 -8.72 7.09
N LEU A 112 9.09 -8.71 7.05
CA LEU A 112 9.89 -7.62 7.62
C LEU A 112 9.73 -6.29 6.86
N GLU A 113 9.35 -6.36 5.59
CA GLU A 113 9.24 -5.21 4.68
C GLU A 113 7.82 -4.63 4.58
N CYS A 114 6.88 -5.10 5.43
CA CYS A 114 5.48 -4.66 5.46
C CYS A 114 4.77 -4.74 4.11
N LEU A 115 5.17 -5.66 3.23
CA LEU A 115 4.60 -5.84 1.90
C LEU A 115 3.15 -6.34 1.99
N VAL A 116 2.89 -7.28 2.89
CA VAL A 116 1.56 -7.85 3.15
C VAL A 116 0.64 -6.75 3.64
N LEU A 117 1.10 -5.88 4.54
CA LEU A 117 0.32 -4.73 4.98
C LEU A 117 -0.05 -3.83 3.79
N GLY A 118 0.91 -3.43 2.96
CA GLY A 118 0.62 -2.63 1.75
C GLY A 118 -0.38 -3.31 0.81
N CYS A 119 -0.28 -4.62 0.63
CA CYS A 119 -1.24 -5.41 -0.15
C CYS A 119 -2.65 -5.41 0.47
N LEU A 120 -2.75 -5.53 1.80
CA LEU A 120 -4.02 -5.50 2.52
C LEU A 120 -4.70 -4.13 2.42
N GLU A 121 -3.94 -3.04 2.49
CA GLU A 121 -4.42 -1.66 2.29
C GLU A 121 -5.01 -1.50 0.88
N TYR A 122 -4.29 -1.96 -0.15
CA TYR A 122 -4.80 -1.93 -1.52
C TYR A 122 -6.10 -2.73 -1.66
N ILE A 123 -6.15 -3.94 -1.11
CA ILE A 123 -7.34 -4.82 -1.15
C ILE A 123 -8.51 -4.20 -0.39
N GLU A 124 -8.25 -3.62 0.77
CA GLU A 124 -9.23 -2.90 1.56
C GLU A 124 -9.84 -1.75 0.77
N MET A 125 -9.07 -1.06 -0.06
CA MET A 125 -9.60 -0.02 -0.93
C MET A 125 -10.28 -0.56 -2.21
N ASN A 126 -9.94 -1.78 -2.64
CA ASN A 126 -10.28 -2.30 -3.96
C ASN A 126 -10.87 -3.72 -3.97
N ILE A 127 -11.78 -4.06 -3.05
CA ILE A 127 -12.39 -5.40 -3.02
C ILE A 127 -13.07 -5.73 -4.35
N LYS A 128 -12.57 -6.76 -5.05
CA LYS A 128 -13.16 -7.27 -6.29
C LYS A 128 -13.98 -8.53 -6.00
N PHE A 129 -15.30 -8.45 -6.15
CA PHE A 129 -16.23 -9.57 -5.91
C PHE A 129 -15.90 -10.83 -6.72
N LEU A 130 -15.30 -10.68 -7.91
CA LEU A 130 -14.86 -11.80 -8.73
C LEU A 130 -13.89 -12.74 -8.00
N TYR A 131 -13.08 -12.20 -7.07
CA TYR A 131 -12.04 -12.93 -6.33
C TYR A 131 -12.43 -13.22 -4.87
N ILE A 132 -13.71 -13.05 -4.50
CA ILE A 132 -14.11 -13.01 -3.09
C ILE A 132 -13.81 -14.32 -2.34
N GLU A 133 -13.97 -15.47 -3.00
CA GLU A 133 -13.71 -16.77 -2.37
C GLU A 133 -12.22 -16.94 -2.05
N GLU A 134 -11.36 -16.60 -3.01
CA GLU A 134 -9.91 -16.65 -2.85
C GLU A 134 -9.44 -15.64 -1.79
N LEU A 135 -9.96 -14.41 -1.85
CA LEU A 135 -9.65 -13.38 -0.88
C LEU A 135 -9.98 -13.84 0.54
N VAL A 136 -11.20 -14.35 0.78
CA VAL A 136 -11.60 -14.82 2.12
C VAL A 136 -10.67 -15.93 2.60
N LYS A 137 -10.30 -16.89 1.74
CA LYS A 137 -9.35 -17.97 2.09
C LYS A 137 -7.99 -17.41 2.52
N LYS A 138 -7.44 -16.45 1.77
CA LYS A 138 -6.12 -15.86 2.06
C LYS A 138 -6.16 -14.99 3.33
N LEU A 139 -7.21 -14.19 3.52
CA LEU A 139 -7.37 -13.39 4.75
C LEU A 139 -7.55 -14.27 6.00
N ASP A 140 -8.34 -15.36 5.90
CA ASP A 140 -8.46 -16.33 7.00
C ASP A 140 -7.10 -16.99 7.29
N TYR A 141 -6.27 -17.23 6.27
CA TYR A 141 -4.90 -17.75 6.46
C TYR A 141 -4.01 -16.76 7.23
N ILE A 142 -3.95 -15.49 6.79
CA ILE A 142 -3.19 -14.41 7.47
C ILE A 142 -3.60 -14.32 8.94
N ARG A 143 -4.91 -14.18 9.19
CA ARG A 143 -5.48 -14.05 10.54
C ARG A 143 -5.04 -15.16 11.49
N ASN A 144 -4.91 -16.40 11.00
CA ASN A 144 -4.67 -17.58 11.85
C ASN A 144 -3.21 -18.05 11.81
N ASN A 145 -2.28 -17.24 11.31
CA ASN A 145 -0.87 -17.64 11.15
C ASN A 145 0.07 -16.66 11.87
N VAL A 146 0.99 -17.22 12.65
CA VAL A 146 1.96 -16.48 13.49
C VAL A 146 3.08 -15.80 12.70
N LEU A 147 3.22 -16.10 11.40
CA LEU A 147 4.20 -15.44 10.53
C LEU A 147 3.85 -13.98 10.22
N TYR A 148 2.60 -13.58 10.47
CA TYR A 148 2.10 -12.25 10.16
C TYR A 148 2.10 -11.36 11.39
N HIS A 149 2.36 -10.08 11.17
CA HIS A 149 2.32 -9.06 12.21
C HIS A 149 0.89 -8.81 12.68
N GLN A 150 0.74 -8.33 13.92
CA GLN A 150 -0.60 -8.14 14.51
C GLN A 150 -1.45 -7.10 13.78
N ASN A 151 -0.83 -6.07 13.20
CA ASN A 151 -1.50 -5.09 12.35
C ASN A 151 -2.06 -5.72 11.06
N GLU A 152 -1.33 -6.64 10.43
CA GLU A 152 -1.78 -7.40 9.26
C GLU A 152 -2.95 -8.32 9.62
N GLN A 153 -2.82 -9.07 10.72
CA GLN A 153 -3.87 -9.94 11.23
C GLN A 153 -5.14 -9.15 11.58
N LEU A 154 -4.98 -7.96 12.15
CA LEU A 154 -6.08 -7.06 12.50
C LEU A 154 -6.75 -6.51 11.24
N LEU A 155 -5.98 -6.00 10.28
CA LEU A 155 -6.51 -5.48 9.03
C LEU A 155 -7.20 -6.57 8.21
N ALA A 156 -6.60 -7.76 8.13
CA ALA A 156 -7.22 -8.92 7.49
C ALA A 156 -8.56 -9.29 8.16
N SER A 157 -8.62 -9.26 9.49
CA SER A 157 -9.85 -9.51 10.24
C SER A 157 -10.90 -8.42 10.02
N LEU A 158 -10.48 -7.17 9.88
CA LEU A 158 -11.37 -6.04 9.59
C LEU A 158 -11.97 -6.17 8.18
N ILE A 159 -11.14 -6.49 7.17
CA ILE A 159 -11.59 -6.76 5.80
C ILE A 159 -12.57 -7.95 5.78
N LEU A 160 -12.25 -9.04 6.49
CA LEU A 160 -13.13 -10.20 6.63
C LEU A 160 -14.47 -9.85 7.26
N PHE A 161 -14.47 -9.03 8.32
CA PHE A 161 -15.70 -8.53 8.92
C PHE A 161 -16.49 -7.68 7.93
N ARG A 162 -15.84 -6.81 7.17
CA ARG A 162 -16.48 -5.95 6.17
C ARG A 162 -17.14 -6.73 5.04
N ILE A 163 -16.53 -7.83 4.62
CA ILE A 163 -17.07 -8.71 3.57
C ILE A 163 -18.22 -9.57 4.10
N THR A 164 -18.08 -10.13 5.30
CA THR A 164 -18.91 -11.25 5.76
C THR A 164 -19.91 -10.89 6.86
N HIS A 165 -19.70 -9.76 7.54
CA HIS A 165 -20.40 -9.34 8.76
C HIS A 165 -20.39 -10.39 9.90
N LYS A 166 -19.45 -11.34 9.88
CA LYS A 166 -19.36 -12.39 10.90
C LYS A 166 -18.68 -11.86 12.17
N ILE A 167 -19.40 -11.94 13.29
CA ILE A 167 -18.95 -11.46 14.61
C ILE A 167 -17.62 -12.07 15.06
N LYS A 168 -17.34 -13.33 14.69
CA LYS A 168 -16.08 -14.01 15.04
C LYS A 168 -14.80 -13.24 14.65
N TYR A 169 -14.89 -12.39 13.63
CA TYR A 169 -13.75 -11.58 13.19
C TYR A 169 -13.53 -10.37 14.12
N LEU A 170 -14.61 -9.80 14.68
CA LEU A 170 -14.51 -8.81 15.75
C LEU A 170 -13.99 -9.40 17.06
N ASP A 171 -14.39 -10.64 17.39
CA ASP A 171 -13.89 -11.35 18.58
C ASP A 171 -12.35 -11.44 18.55
N PHE A 172 -11.81 -11.82 17.41
CA PHE A 172 -10.36 -11.90 17.23
C PHE A 172 -9.65 -10.54 17.30
N ILE A 173 -10.25 -9.47 16.74
CA ILE A 173 -9.72 -8.11 16.89
C ILE A 173 -9.69 -7.70 18.37
N THR A 174 -10.74 -8.02 19.13
CA THR A 174 -10.77 -7.78 20.58
C THR A 174 -9.66 -8.56 21.30
N GLU A 175 -9.45 -9.84 20.98
CA GLU A 175 -8.37 -10.65 21.54
C GLU A 175 -6.98 -10.02 21.29
N LEU A 176 -6.71 -9.53 20.08
CA LEU A 176 -5.46 -8.83 19.76
C LEU A 176 -5.29 -7.52 20.55
N ILE A 177 -6.36 -6.75 20.75
CA ILE A 177 -6.35 -5.50 21.53
C ILE A 177 -6.20 -5.75 23.04
N GLU A 178 -6.69 -6.89 23.53
CA GLU A 178 -6.48 -7.32 24.91
C GLU A 178 -5.04 -7.76 25.15
N TYR A 179 -4.44 -8.43 24.17
CA TYR A 179 -3.04 -8.83 24.20
C TYR A 179 -2.07 -7.64 24.10
N ASP A 180 -2.27 -6.74 23.14
CA ASP A 180 -1.49 -5.51 22.97
C ASP A 180 -2.40 -4.31 22.69
N LYS A 181 -2.33 -3.30 23.57
CA LYS A 181 -3.13 -2.08 23.47
C LYS A 181 -2.72 -1.18 22.30
N SER A 182 -1.51 -1.33 21.75
CA SER A 182 -1.08 -0.59 20.56
C SER A 182 -1.97 -0.87 19.34
N ASN A 183 -2.53 -2.09 19.25
CA ASN A 183 -3.48 -2.49 18.21
C ASN A 183 -4.75 -1.62 18.20
N LEU A 184 -5.16 -1.08 19.35
CA LEU A 184 -6.30 -0.17 19.43
C LEU A 184 -6.00 1.16 18.74
N GLU A 185 -4.76 1.65 18.82
CA GLU A 185 -4.35 2.89 18.17
C GLU A 185 -4.34 2.72 16.65
N PHE A 186 -3.75 1.62 16.16
CA PHE A 186 -3.79 1.25 14.75
C PHE A 186 -5.24 1.20 14.22
N LEU A 187 -6.11 0.44 14.89
CA LEU A 187 -7.52 0.32 14.49
C LEU A 187 -8.24 1.67 14.50
N LYS A 188 -8.04 2.51 15.52
CA LYS A 188 -8.65 3.84 15.57
C LYS A 188 -8.21 4.73 14.42
N ASN A 189 -6.98 4.61 13.95
CA ASN A 189 -6.50 5.37 12.81
C ASN A 189 -7.13 4.85 11.51
N LYS A 190 -7.18 3.53 11.31
CA LYS A 190 -7.86 2.90 10.17
C LYS A 190 -9.32 3.33 10.05
N LEU A 191 -10.07 3.30 11.16
CA LEU A 191 -11.50 3.65 11.16
C LEU A 191 -11.80 5.14 10.90
N LYS A 192 -10.79 6.02 10.83
CA LYS A 192 -10.97 7.43 10.41
C LYS A 192 -11.06 7.58 8.90
N GLU A 193 -10.67 6.55 8.15
CA GLU A 193 -10.68 6.59 6.69
C GLU A 193 -12.11 6.67 6.14
N LYS A 194 -12.24 7.29 4.96
CA LYS A 194 -13.55 7.58 4.35
C LYS A 194 -14.39 6.33 4.11
N ILE A 195 -13.74 5.19 3.86
CA ILE A 195 -14.39 3.89 3.64
C ILE A 195 -15.17 3.39 4.86
N TYR A 196 -14.82 3.85 6.06
CA TYR A 196 -15.48 3.51 7.31
C TYR A 196 -16.51 4.55 7.77
N ASN A 197 -16.89 5.48 6.90
CA ASN A 197 -18.01 6.37 7.20
C ASN A 197 -19.29 5.55 7.45
N ASN A 198 -19.98 5.87 8.55
CA ASN A 198 -21.26 5.27 8.96
C ASN A 198 -22.36 5.33 7.89
N ASP A 199 -22.25 6.25 6.92
CA ASP A 199 -23.15 6.31 5.78
C ASP A 199 -23.03 5.08 4.85
N TYR A 200 -21.86 4.44 4.84
CA TYR A 200 -21.53 3.33 3.93
C TYR A 200 -21.25 2.01 4.67
N PHE A 201 -20.87 2.07 5.95
CA PHE A 201 -20.54 0.90 6.75
C PHE A 201 -21.07 1.02 8.18
N ASP A 202 -21.95 0.09 8.60
CA ASP A 202 -22.49 0.08 9.95
C ASP A 202 -21.45 -0.38 10.97
N LEU A 203 -20.88 0.58 11.71
CA LEU A 203 -19.93 0.34 12.79
C LEU A 203 -20.57 -0.02 14.13
N SER A 204 -21.89 -0.20 14.22
CA SER A 204 -22.60 -0.38 15.51
C SER A 204 -22.06 -1.55 16.34
N GLU A 205 -21.91 -2.74 15.74
CA GLU A 205 -21.39 -3.93 16.44
C GLU A 205 -19.89 -3.81 16.76
N LEU A 206 -19.11 -3.18 15.87
CA LEU A 206 -17.69 -2.90 16.11
C LEU A 206 -17.53 -1.96 17.32
N ASN A 207 -18.26 -0.85 17.32
CA ASN A 207 -18.25 0.13 18.41
C ASN A 207 -18.70 -0.49 19.74
N LYS A 208 -19.70 -1.36 19.68
CA LYS A 208 -20.22 -2.09 20.82
C LYS A 208 -19.21 -3.07 21.42
N LYS A 209 -18.38 -3.72 20.62
CA LYS A 209 -17.41 -4.68 21.13
C LYS A 209 -16.08 -4.07 21.54
N ILE A 210 -15.59 -3.07 20.80
CA ILE A 210 -14.21 -2.62 20.92
C ILE A 210 -14.06 -1.29 21.67
N PHE A 211 -15.04 -0.39 21.59
CA PHE A 211 -14.94 0.97 22.15
C PHE A 211 -15.86 1.23 23.36
N ARG A 212 -16.49 0.19 23.91
CA ARG A 212 -17.34 0.29 25.11
C ARG A 212 -16.54 0.28 26.40
#